data_AF-A0A7X4YDJ1-F1
#
_entry.id   AF-A0A7X4YDJ1-F1
#
_cell.length_a   1.000
_cell.length_b   1.000
_cell.length_c   1.000
_cell.angle_alpha   90.00
_cell.angle_beta   90.00
_cell.angle_gamma   90.00
#
_symmetry.space_group_name_H-M   'P 1'
#
loop_
_entity.id
_entity.type
_entity.pdbx_description
1 polymer ?
#
loop_
_entity_poly.entity_id
_entity_poly.type
_entity_poly.pdbx_seq_one_letter_code
_entity_poly.pdbx_strand_id
1 'polypeptide(L)'
;MESSLKGLERLMARCREQRLPLRLGIASTEDSTGRELFPGQPLDPLLAAVFRRVGDARLAELVLYASEGAHGLEAINRTLREQGAAPFPSCLVFGQVPSLAYRFALVPGLADSQGLQPVVFIDDHIEKEVLPVASNLDRFFDAYARSIESAAMGTTPSPDAWDDMDFPRFEPERVAQDTALVEMMRTGRFDGLVTRDEESQRWMQQVLDL
;
A
#
# COMPACT_ATOMS: atom_id res chain seq x y z
N MET A 1 5.51 22.28 6.68
CA MET A 1 6.49 21.62 5.80
C MET A 1 5.67 20.68 4.92
N GLU A 2 5.47 20.99 3.64
CA GLU A 2 4.75 20.09 2.74
C GLU A 2 5.54 18.78 2.64
N SER A 3 4.91 17.69 3.07
CA SER A 3 5.41 16.35 2.77
C SER A 3 5.46 16.20 1.25
N SER A 4 6.67 16.08 0.70
CA SER A 4 6.84 15.89 -0.74
C SER A 4 6.43 14.47 -1.12
N LEU A 5 5.22 14.30 -1.66
CA LEU A 5 4.66 13.02 -2.13
C LEU A 5 5.19 12.66 -3.53
N LYS A 6 6.51 12.46 -3.66
CA LYS A 6 7.17 12.26 -4.96
C LYS A 6 6.78 10.94 -5.61
N GLY A 7 6.61 9.88 -4.82
CA GLY A 7 6.15 8.59 -5.29
C GLY A 7 4.73 8.69 -5.86
N LEU A 8 3.83 9.39 -5.18
CA LEU A 8 2.48 9.64 -5.69
C LEU A 8 2.51 10.42 -7.03
N GLU A 9 3.29 11.49 -7.10
CA GLU A 9 3.42 12.29 -8.33
C GLU A 9 4.00 11.46 -9.49
N ARG A 10 4.97 10.57 -9.21
CA ARG A 10 5.49 9.61 -10.20
C ARG A 10 4.40 8.65 -10.67
N LEU A 11 3.63 8.06 -9.75
CA LEU A 11 2.54 7.16 -10.10
C LEU A 11 1.49 7.85 -10.98
N MET A 12 1.10 9.07 -10.62
CA MET A 12 0.19 9.87 -11.42
C MET A 12 0.76 10.21 -12.80
N ALA A 13 2.05 10.57 -12.89
CA ALA A 13 2.72 10.82 -14.17
C ALA A 13 2.73 9.56 -15.05
N ARG A 14 3.05 8.39 -14.48
CA ARG A 14 3.04 7.11 -15.20
C ARG A 14 1.65 6.76 -15.74
N CYS A 15 0.60 6.96 -14.94
CA CYS A 15 -0.77 6.75 -15.40
C CYS A 15 -1.10 7.64 -16.62
N ARG A 16 -0.65 8.90 -16.63
CA ARG A 16 -0.85 9.82 -17.77
C ARG A 16 -0.08 9.38 -19.00
N GLU A 17 1.20 9.09 -18.85
CA GLU A 17 2.11 8.73 -19.95
C GLU A 17 1.66 7.46 -20.66
N GLN A 18 1.24 6.45 -19.90
CA GLN A 18 0.79 5.16 -20.42
C GLN A 18 -0.73 5.11 -20.70
N ARG A 19 -1.45 6.23 -20.53
CA ARG A 19 -2.90 6.34 -20.72
C ARG A 19 -3.72 5.34 -19.90
N LEU A 20 -3.25 5.06 -18.67
CA LEU A 20 -3.94 4.20 -17.70
C LEU A 20 -5.05 4.98 -17.01
N PRO A 21 -6.01 4.29 -16.37
CA PRO A 21 -7.00 4.93 -15.53
C PRO A 21 -6.37 5.92 -14.52
N LEU A 22 -6.78 7.18 -14.60
CA LEU A 22 -6.41 8.22 -13.64
C LEU A 22 -7.66 9.04 -13.32
N ARG A 23 -8.22 8.83 -12.13
CA ARG A 23 -9.32 9.63 -11.61
C ARG A 23 -8.97 10.08 -10.20
N LEU A 24 -9.17 11.36 -9.92
CA LEU A 24 -8.91 11.95 -8.62
C LEU A 24 -10.24 12.41 -8.03
N GLY A 25 -10.37 12.29 -6.73
CA GLY A 25 -11.50 12.78 -5.97
C GLY A 25 -11.45 14.27 -5.72
N ILE A 26 -12.25 14.67 -4.73
CA ILE A 26 -12.24 16.02 -4.20
C ILE A 26 -11.19 16.06 -3.08
N ALA A 27 -10.16 16.88 -3.30
CA ALA A 27 -9.14 17.17 -2.30
C ALA A 27 -9.79 17.62 -0.98
N SER A 28 -9.37 17.02 0.12
CA SER A 28 -9.82 17.45 1.44
C SER A 28 -9.10 18.73 1.86
N THR A 29 -9.85 19.72 2.34
CA THR A 29 -9.28 20.93 2.94
C THR A 29 -9.04 20.77 4.45
N GLU A 30 -9.43 19.65 5.03
CA GLU A 30 -9.32 19.38 6.46
C GLU A 30 -7.92 18.88 6.81
N ASP A 31 -7.31 19.45 7.84
CA ASP A 31 -6.07 18.94 8.38
C ASP A 31 -6.35 17.77 9.33
N SER A 32 -6.15 16.56 8.82
CA SER A 32 -6.32 15.31 9.56
C SER A 32 -5.01 14.81 10.17
N THR A 33 -3.93 15.61 10.14
CA THR A 33 -2.62 15.21 10.68
C THR A 33 -2.73 14.89 12.16
N GLY A 34 -2.35 13.68 12.56
CA GLY A 34 -2.43 13.23 13.96
C GLY A 34 -3.84 12.91 14.46
N ARG A 35 -4.87 12.95 13.60
CA ARG A 35 -6.22 12.46 13.92
C ARG A 35 -6.14 10.96 14.21
N GLU A 36 -6.62 10.52 15.38
CA GLU A 36 -6.84 9.10 15.62
C GLU A 36 -8.13 8.66 14.94
N LEU A 37 -8.04 7.66 14.05
CA LEU A 37 -9.22 7.08 13.40
C LEU A 37 -9.84 5.96 14.24
N PHE A 38 -8.99 5.24 14.96
CA PHE A 38 -9.37 4.22 15.93
C PHE A 38 -8.49 4.41 17.19
N PRO A 39 -8.94 3.94 18.37
CA PRO A 39 -8.17 4.10 19.61
C PRO A 39 -6.72 3.60 19.45
N GLY A 40 -5.75 4.48 19.68
CA GLY A 40 -4.33 4.16 19.58
C GLY A 40 -3.81 3.96 18.14
N GLN A 41 -4.55 4.44 17.14
CA GLN A 41 -4.16 4.38 15.74
C GLN A 41 -4.19 5.77 15.09
N PRO A 42 -3.09 6.54 15.22
CA PRO A 42 -2.99 7.84 14.57
C PRO A 42 -2.98 7.66 13.05
N LEU A 43 -3.61 8.60 12.35
CA LEU A 43 -3.54 8.68 10.90
C LEU A 43 -2.11 8.99 10.47
N ASP A 44 -1.60 8.20 9.53
CA ASP A 44 -0.28 8.40 8.95
C ASP A 44 -0.18 9.81 8.30
N PRO A 45 0.90 10.56 8.57
CA PRO A 45 1.06 11.91 8.03
C PRO A 45 1.08 11.98 6.50
N LEU A 46 1.59 10.96 5.81
CA LEU A 46 1.58 10.89 4.34
C LEU A 46 0.17 10.57 3.83
N LEU A 47 -0.58 9.70 4.51
CA LEU A 47 -1.96 9.42 4.14
C LEU A 47 -2.86 10.65 4.30
N ALA A 48 -2.67 11.42 5.39
CA ALA A 48 -3.31 12.72 5.55
C ALA A 48 -2.96 13.69 4.41
N ALA A 49 -1.69 13.70 3.98
CA ALA A 49 -1.25 14.51 2.83
C ALA A 49 -1.86 14.04 1.51
N VAL A 50 -2.03 12.72 1.30
CA VAL A 50 -2.72 12.14 0.13
C VAL A 50 -4.17 12.61 0.09
N PHE A 51 -4.91 12.55 1.21
CA PHE A 51 -6.28 13.05 1.26
C PHE A 51 -6.39 14.53 0.91
N ARG A 52 -5.45 15.37 1.37
CA ARG A 52 -5.41 16.78 0.99
C ARG A 52 -5.06 17.01 -0.48
N ARG A 53 -4.32 16.08 -1.11
CA ARG A 53 -3.86 16.23 -2.49
C ARG A 53 -4.87 15.72 -3.51
N VAL A 54 -5.46 14.55 -3.27
CA VAL A 54 -6.31 13.85 -4.24
C VAL A 54 -7.68 13.46 -3.67
N GLY A 55 -7.87 13.48 -2.36
CA GLY A 55 -9.07 12.90 -1.73
C GLY A 55 -9.03 11.38 -1.87
N ASP A 56 -9.88 10.83 -2.72
CA ASP A 56 -9.77 9.45 -3.21
C ASP A 56 -9.09 9.42 -4.60
N ALA A 57 -8.73 8.23 -5.08
CA ALA A 57 -8.18 8.11 -6.42
C ALA A 57 -8.37 6.72 -7.02
N ARG A 58 -8.42 6.67 -8.35
CA ARG A 58 -8.07 5.49 -9.14
C ARG A 58 -6.79 5.79 -9.91
N LEU A 59 -5.75 5.01 -9.66
CA LEU A 59 -4.40 5.11 -10.22
C LEU A 59 -4.04 3.76 -10.85
N ALA A 60 -4.25 3.61 -12.15
CA ALA A 60 -4.32 2.32 -12.83
C ALA A 60 -5.39 1.41 -12.17
N GLU A 61 -4.99 0.25 -11.65
CA GLU A 61 -5.86 -0.68 -10.93
C GLU A 61 -5.94 -0.41 -9.41
N LEU A 62 -5.04 0.42 -8.88
CA LEU A 62 -5.08 0.82 -7.48
C LEU A 62 -6.23 1.81 -7.24
N VAL A 63 -7.12 1.44 -6.33
CA VAL A 63 -8.17 2.29 -5.79
C VAL A 63 -7.78 2.72 -4.38
N LEU A 64 -7.60 4.03 -4.18
CA LEU A 64 -7.43 4.66 -2.88
C LEU A 64 -8.80 5.05 -2.33
N TYR A 65 -9.06 4.71 -1.06
CA TYR A 65 -10.32 5.06 -0.41
C TYR A 65 -10.37 6.55 -0.06
N ALA A 66 -11.58 7.12 -0.06
CA ALA A 66 -11.80 8.45 0.50
C ALA A 66 -11.56 8.43 2.02
N SER A 67 -11.26 9.58 2.63
CA SER A 67 -11.12 9.66 4.09
C SER A 67 -12.43 9.31 4.82
N GLU A 68 -13.57 9.71 4.26
CA GLU A 68 -14.89 9.60 4.88
C GLU A 68 -15.94 9.03 3.90
N GLY A 69 -17.13 8.72 4.42
CA GLY A 69 -18.26 8.19 3.65
C GLY A 69 -18.47 6.68 3.81
N ALA A 70 -19.57 6.16 3.27
CA ALA A 70 -19.98 4.75 3.41
C ALA A 70 -18.99 3.75 2.77
N HIS A 71 -18.19 4.21 1.81
CA HIS A 71 -17.09 3.47 1.18
C HIS A 71 -15.74 4.14 1.45
N GLY A 72 -15.69 4.99 2.48
CA GLY A 72 -14.46 5.63 2.94
C GLY A 72 -13.66 4.73 3.85
N LEU A 73 -12.44 5.18 4.13
CA LEU A 73 -11.44 4.47 4.90
C LEU A 73 -11.94 4.06 6.28
N GLU A 74 -12.62 4.94 7.01
CA GLU A 74 -13.14 4.64 8.36
C GLU A 74 -14.18 3.50 8.33
N ALA A 75 -15.16 3.59 7.42
CA ALA A 75 -16.23 2.59 7.31
C ALA A 75 -15.67 1.21 6.91
N ILE A 76 -14.78 1.17 5.92
CA ILE A 76 -14.17 -0.07 5.45
C ILE A 76 -13.36 -0.74 6.56
N ASN A 77 -12.50 0.02 7.25
CA ASN A 77 -11.67 -0.53 8.31
C ASN A 77 -12.49 -0.98 9.52
N ARG A 78 -13.59 -0.28 9.85
CA ARG A 78 -14.51 -0.72 10.90
C ARG A 78 -15.10 -2.09 10.59
N THR A 79 -15.63 -2.28 9.38
CA THR A 79 -16.17 -3.58 8.95
C THR A 79 -15.11 -4.69 8.96
N LEU A 80 -13.89 -4.42 8.47
CA LEU A 80 -12.81 -5.40 8.49
C LEU A 80 -12.39 -5.78 9.92
N ARG A 81 -12.43 -4.84 10.85
CA ARG A 81 -12.13 -5.09 12.27
C ARG A 81 -13.21 -5.90 12.97
N GLU A 82 -14.47 -5.64 12.65
CA GLU A 82 -15.62 -6.39 13.19
C GLU A 82 -15.57 -7.88 12.83
N GLN A 83 -14.94 -8.22 11.70
CA GLN A 83 -14.68 -9.62 11.33
C GLN A 83 -13.67 -10.32 12.26
N GLY A 84 -12.86 -9.55 13.00
CA GLY A 84 -11.92 -10.05 14.02
C GLY A 84 -10.73 -10.85 13.48
N ALA A 85 -10.64 -11.07 12.17
CA ALA A 85 -9.59 -11.85 11.55
C ALA A 85 -8.30 -11.02 11.38
N ALA A 86 -7.16 -11.63 11.72
CA ALA A 86 -5.86 -11.08 11.35
C ALA A 86 -5.76 -10.97 9.81
N PRO A 87 -5.10 -9.93 9.26
CA PRO A 87 -4.29 -8.91 9.96
C PRO A 87 -5.05 -7.62 10.35
N PHE A 88 -6.36 -7.52 10.10
CA PHE A 88 -7.09 -6.25 10.07
C PHE A 88 -7.13 -5.45 11.38
N PRO A 89 -7.20 -6.05 12.59
CA PRO A 89 -7.14 -5.28 13.84
C PRO A 89 -5.85 -4.47 14.01
N SER A 90 -4.75 -4.91 13.39
CA SER A 90 -3.42 -4.29 13.49
C SER A 90 -3.11 -3.33 12.35
N CYS A 91 -3.98 -3.26 11.33
CA CYS A 91 -3.71 -2.54 10.09
C CYS A 91 -4.76 -1.47 9.79
N LEU A 92 -4.38 -0.50 8.97
CA LEU A 92 -5.26 0.51 8.39
C LEU A 92 -5.25 0.38 6.87
N VAL A 93 -6.25 -0.31 6.31
CA VAL A 93 -6.39 -0.51 4.86
C VAL A 93 -6.74 0.82 4.20
N PHE A 94 -5.91 1.28 3.27
CA PHE A 94 -6.10 2.57 2.58
C PHE A 94 -6.42 2.42 1.09
N GLY A 95 -6.19 1.23 0.52
CA GLY A 95 -6.48 0.99 -0.89
C GLY A 95 -6.49 -0.49 -1.25
N GLN A 96 -6.87 -0.76 -2.49
CA GLN A 96 -7.04 -2.11 -3.02
C GLN A 96 -6.86 -2.18 -4.53
N VAL A 97 -6.64 -3.39 -5.03
CA VAL A 97 -6.78 -3.77 -6.44
C VAL A 97 -7.94 -4.77 -6.52
N PRO A 98 -9.17 -4.31 -6.85
CA PRO A 98 -10.37 -5.14 -6.74
C PRO A 98 -10.38 -6.40 -7.61
N SER A 99 -9.78 -6.33 -8.80
CA SER A 99 -9.71 -7.46 -9.75
C SER A 99 -8.95 -8.66 -9.20
N LEU A 100 -8.01 -8.42 -8.28
CA LEU A 100 -7.11 -9.43 -7.71
C LEU A 100 -7.40 -9.72 -6.23
N ALA A 101 -8.43 -9.10 -5.64
CA ALA A 101 -8.70 -9.15 -4.20
C ALA A 101 -7.51 -8.70 -3.31
N TYR A 102 -6.60 -7.89 -3.85
CA TYR A 102 -5.46 -7.38 -3.10
C TYR A 102 -5.80 -6.11 -2.34
N ARG A 103 -5.24 -5.99 -1.14
CA ARG A 103 -5.35 -4.79 -0.31
C ARG A 103 -3.99 -4.29 0.13
N PHE A 104 -3.91 -2.99 0.35
CA PHE A 104 -2.74 -2.33 0.91
C PHE A 104 -3.12 -1.61 2.19
N ALA A 105 -2.30 -1.81 3.21
CA ALA A 105 -2.58 -1.30 4.54
C ALA A 105 -1.33 -0.73 5.20
N LEU A 106 -1.53 0.31 6.00
CA LEU A 106 -0.52 0.83 6.91
C LEU A 106 -0.53 0.02 8.20
N VAL A 107 0.62 -0.02 8.89
CA VAL A 107 0.75 -0.69 10.20
C VAL A 107 1.07 0.34 11.29
N PRO A 108 0.05 0.92 11.96
CA PRO A 108 0.24 1.96 12.97
C PRO A 108 1.20 1.57 14.10
N GLY A 109 1.15 0.31 14.54
CA GLY A 109 2.03 -0.20 15.61
C GLY A 109 3.51 -0.24 15.24
N LEU A 110 3.86 -0.05 13.96
CA LEU A 110 5.24 -0.04 13.46
C LEU A 110 5.71 1.34 12.99
N ALA A 111 4.98 2.40 13.33
CA ALA A 111 5.38 3.76 13.01
C ALA A 111 6.81 4.09 13.46
N ASP A 112 7.50 4.93 12.70
CA ASP A 112 8.80 5.48 13.08
C ASP A 112 8.66 6.71 14.02
N SER A 113 9.78 7.33 14.37
CA SER A 113 9.80 8.53 15.23
C SER A 113 9.09 9.75 14.64
N GLN A 114 8.83 9.76 13.33
CA GLN A 114 8.10 10.81 12.62
C GLN A 114 6.62 10.44 12.43
N GLY A 115 6.20 9.26 12.90
CA GLY A 115 4.85 8.74 12.73
C GLY A 115 4.59 8.08 11.37
N LEU A 116 5.62 7.88 10.54
CA LEU A 116 5.49 7.22 9.25
C LEU A 116 5.31 5.72 9.45
N GLN A 117 4.25 5.17 8.85
CA GLN A 117 3.85 3.78 9.01
C GLN A 117 4.25 2.97 7.79
N PRO A 118 4.81 1.76 7.96
CA PRO A 118 5.11 0.90 6.82
C PRO A 118 3.83 0.37 6.17
N VAL A 119 3.97 -0.01 4.91
CA VAL A 119 2.88 -0.58 4.10
C VAL A 119 3.06 -2.08 3.97
N VAL A 120 1.97 -2.81 4.18
CA VAL A 120 1.85 -4.23 3.87
C VAL A 120 0.88 -4.45 2.73
N PHE A 121 1.20 -5.45 1.92
CA PHE A 121 0.28 -6.12 1.01
C PHE A 121 -0.51 -7.18 1.79
N ILE A 122 -1.78 -7.32 1.45
CA ILE A 122 -2.67 -8.34 1.99
C ILE A 122 -3.40 -8.97 0.79
N ASP A 123 -3.17 -10.25 0.57
CA ASP A 123 -4.01 -11.06 -0.29
C ASP A 123 -5.29 -11.43 0.50
N ASP A 124 -6.45 -10.96 0.06
CA ASP A 124 -7.73 -11.24 0.75
C ASP A 124 -8.45 -12.49 0.24
N HIS A 125 -7.74 -13.41 -0.41
CA HIS A 125 -8.25 -14.76 -0.64
C HIS A 125 -8.37 -15.58 0.67
N ILE A 126 -8.72 -16.87 0.55
CA ILE A 126 -9.11 -17.73 1.69
C ILE A 126 -7.99 -17.83 2.73
N GLU A 127 -6.75 -18.04 2.29
CA GLU A 127 -5.56 -17.96 3.13
C GLU A 127 -4.92 -16.59 2.91
N LYS A 128 -4.98 -15.74 3.94
CA LYS A 128 -4.48 -14.37 3.86
C LYS A 128 -2.96 -14.38 3.85
N GLU A 129 -2.37 -14.01 2.72
CA GLU A 129 -0.95 -13.70 2.64
C GLU A 129 -0.72 -12.25 3.04
N VAL A 130 0.28 -12.01 3.90
CA VAL A 130 0.65 -10.66 4.34
C VAL A 130 2.14 -10.47 4.16
N LEU A 131 2.51 -9.52 3.29
CA LEU A 131 3.90 -9.21 2.94
C LEU A 131 4.23 -7.73 3.18
N PRO A 132 5.38 -7.38 3.80
CA PRO A 132 5.83 -5.99 3.88
C PRO A 132 6.29 -5.50 2.51
N VAL A 133 5.80 -4.35 2.04
CA VAL A 133 6.07 -3.87 0.66
C VAL A 133 6.71 -2.49 0.57
N ALA A 134 6.60 -1.66 1.62
CA ALA A 134 7.30 -0.38 1.67
C ALA A 134 7.50 0.10 3.11
N SER A 135 8.57 0.85 3.36
CA SER A 135 8.85 1.47 4.66
C SER A 135 7.88 2.61 5.00
N ASN A 136 7.25 3.20 3.98
CA ASN A 136 6.21 4.22 4.13
C ASN A 136 5.35 4.33 2.86
N LEU A 137 4.27 5.12 2.94
CA LEU A 137 3.30 5.27 1.87
C LEU A 137 3.87 5.86 0.57
N ASP A 138 4.77 6.84 0.63
CA ASP A 138 5.33 7.45 -0.59
C ASP A 138 6.31 6.49 -1.30
N ARG A 139 7.06 5.68 -0.53
CA ARG A 139 7.87 4.59 -1.07
C ARG A 139 7.03 3.52 -1.75
N PHE A 140 5.86 3.20 -1.19
CA PHE A 140 4.89 2.30 -1.82
C PHE A 140 4.46 2.84 -3.18
N PHE A 141 4.07 4.13 -3.28
CA PHE A 141 3.69 4.71 -4.57
C PHE A 141 4.83 4.70 -5.60
N ASP A 142 6.07 4.99 -5.19
CA ASP A 142 7.24 4.91 -6.08
C ASP A 142 7.47 3.48 -6.59
N ALA A 143 7.38 2.48 -5.72
CA ALA A 143 7.52 1.06 -6.09
C ALA A 143 6.39 0.63 -7.04
N TYR A 144 5.15 0.96 -6.74
CA TYR A 144 4.00 0.63 -7.57
C TYR A 144 4.10 1.28 -8.96
N ALA A 145 4.54 2.55 -9.04
CA ALA A 145 4.77 3.23 -10.32
C ALA A 145 5.83 2.54 -11.19
N ARG A 146 6.88 1.97 -10.58
CA ARG A 146 7.93 1.24 -11.30
C ARG A 146 7.50 -0.18 -11.69
N SER A 147 6.59 -0.78 -10.93
CA SER A 147 5.96 -2.05 -11.29
C SER A 147 5.15 -1.90 -12.58
N ILE A 148 4.31 -0.86 -12.66
CA ILE A 148 3.58 -0.47 -13.88
C ILE A 148 4.54 -0.25 -15.07
N GLU A 149 5.68 0.40 -14.83
CA GLU A 149 6.70 0.62 -15.87
C GLU A 149 7.29 -0.70 -16.40
N SER A 150 7.48 -1.69 -15.53
CA SER A 150 8.07 -2.98 -15.90
C SER A 150 7.08 -3.89 -16.62
N ALA A 151 5.82 -3.92 -16.17
CA ALA A 151 4.73 -4.61 -16.86
C ALA A 151 4.55 -4.11 -18.30
N ALA A 152 4.63 -2.80 -18.52
CA ALA A 152 4.53 -2.20 -19.85
C ALA A 152 5.70 -2.55 -20.79
N MET A 153 6.86 -2.96 -20.27
CA MET A 153 8.03 -3.37 -21.06
C MET A 153 8.12 -4.90 -21.29
N GLY A 154 7.41 -5.70 -20.50
CA GLY A 154 7.56 -7.17 -20.44
C GLY A 154 6.68 -7.98 -21.38
N THR A 155 5.59 -7.42 -21.93
CA THR A 155 4.64 -8.18 -22.76
C THR A 155 4.21 -7.41 -24.00
N THR A 156 4.02 -8.15 -25.10
CA THR A 156 3.25 -7.67 -26.27
C THR A 156 1.97 -7.02 -25.74
N PRO A 157 1.59 -5.79 -26.14
CA PRO A 157 0.48 -5.05 -25.54
C PRO A 157 -0.83 -5.81 -25.75
N SER A 158 -1.15 -6.67 -24.79
CA SER A 158 -2.42 -7.36 -24.65
C SER A 158 -3.25 -6.53 -23.66
N PRO A 159 -4.57 -6.37 -23.89
CA PRO A 159 -5.48 -5.87 -22.86
C PRO A 159 -5.37 -6.65 -21.54
N ASP A 160 -4.88 -7.89 -21.60
CA ASP A 160 -4.75 -8.83 -20.48
C ASP A 160 -3.37 -8.77 -19.80
N ALA A 161 -2.42 -7.94 -20.29
CA ALA A 161 -1.10 -7.80 -19.67
C ALA A 161 -1.15 -7.26 -18.22
N TRP A 162 -2.31 -6.77 -17.79
CA TRP A 162 -2.57 -6.29 -16.43
C TRP A 162 -3.06 -7.38 -15.49
N ASP A 163 -3.56 -8.51 -16.00
CA ASP A 163 -3.87 -9.69 -15.19
C ASP A 163 -2.59 -10.36 -14.64
N ASP A 164 -1.44 -10.09 -15.28
CA ASP A 164 -0.10 -10.51 -14.83
C ASP A 164 0.56 -9.52 -13.85
N MET A 165 -0.08 -8.38 -13.55
CA MET A 165 0.47 -7.37 -12.62
C MET A 165 0.25 -7.81 -11.17
N ASP A 166 1.16 -8.64 -10.67
CA ASP A 166 1.11 -9.22 -9.34
C ASP A 166 2.17 -8.59 -8.41
N PHE A 167 2.12 -7.27 -8.28
CA PHE A 167 2.92 -6.58 -7.26
C PHE A 167 2.32 -6.88 -5.87
N PRO A 168 3.10 -7.39 -4.90
CA PRO A 168 4.57 -7.46 -4.89
C PRO A 168 5.19 -8.84 -5.22
N ARG A 169 4.38 -9.89 -5.45
CA ARG A 169 4.83 -11.30 -5.45
C ARG A 169 5.98 -11.57 -6.43
N PHE A 170 5.94 -11.00 -7.64
CA PHE A 170 6.99 -11.21 -8.65
C PHE A 170 8.11 -10.16 -8.66
N GLU A 171 8.13 -9.22 -7.71
CA GLU A 171 9.14 -8.15 -7.68
C GLU A 171 9.85 -7.97 -6.32
N PRO A 172 10.38 -9.05 -5.70
CA PRO A 172 11.09 -8.97 -4.42
C PRO A 172 12.31 -8.04 -4.50
N GLU A 173 13.03 -8.04 -5.63
CA GLU A 173 14.18 -7.15 -5.86
C GLU A 173 13.78 -5.67 -5.81
N ARG A 174 12.55 -5.34 -6.22
CA ARG A 174 12.05 -3.96 -6.15
C ARG A 174 11.77 -3.57 -4.72
N VAL A 175 11.18 -4.47 -3.93
CA VAL A 175 10.96 -4.24 -2.50
C VAL A 175 12.30 -4.12 -1.76
N ALA A 176 13.31 -4.91 -2.13
CA ALA A 176 14.66 -4.87 -1.56
C ALA A 176 15.38 -3.52 -1.76
N GLN A 177 14.97 -2.70 -2.74
CA GLN A 177 15.52 -1.35 -2.94
C GLN A 177 15.12 -0.37 -1.82
N ASP A 178 14.06 -0.67 -1.06
CA ASP A 178 13.71 0.06 0.15
C ASP A 178 14.54 -0.44 1.34
N THR A 179 15.75 0.12 1.48
CA THR A 179 16.69 -0.29 2.55
C THR A 179 16.12 -0.10 3.96
N ALA A 180 15.21 0.86 4.16
CA ALA A 180 14.59 1.07 5.46
C ALA A 180 13.60 -0.06 5.78
N LEU A 181 12.84 -0.52 4.78
CA LEU A 181 11.98 -1.69 4.92
C LEU A 181 12.78 -2.96 5.20
N VAL A 182 13.86 -3.18 4.44
CA VAL A 182 14.75 -4.35 4.62
C VAL A 182 15.29 -4.40 6.05
N GLU A 183 15.71 -3.27 6.61
CA GLU A 183 16.18 -3.22 8.00
C GLU A 183 15.06 -3.55 9.01
N MET A 184 13.83 -3.05 8.78
CA MET A 184 12.68 -3.39 9.62
C MET A 184 12.36 -4.89 9.56
N MET A 185 12.51 -5.51 8.38
CA MET A 185 12.33 -6.95 8.21
C MET A 185 13.44 -7.74 8.92
N ARG A 186 14.72 -7.36 8.75
CA ARG A 186 15.86 -8.03 9.41
C ARG A 186 15.78 -7.98 10.94
N THR A 187 15.24 -6.90 11.48
CA THR A 187 15.05 -6.71 12.92
C THR A 187 13.77 -7.38 13.45
N GLY A 188 13.05 -8.14 12.62
CA GLY A 188 11.87 -8.91 13.01
C GLY A 188 10.65 -8.07 13.36
N ARG A 189 10.59 -6.79 12.92
CA ARG A 189 9.48 -5.89 13.28
C ARG A 189 8.12 -6.36 12.78
N PHE A 190 8.10 -7.20 11.73
CA PHE A 190 6.89 -7.72 11.11
C PHE A 190 6.53 -9.15 11.56
N ASP A 191 7.31 -9.79 12.45
CA ASP A 191 7.21 -11.22 12.78
C ASP A 191 5.82 -11.67 13.27
N GLY A 192 5.08 -10.78 13.94
CA GLY A 192 3.73 -11.03 14.44
C GLY A 192 2.61 -10.75 13.42
N LEU A 193 2.95 -10.31 12.21
CA LEU A 193 2.01 -9.88 11.19
C LEU A 193 2.11 -10.68 9.88
N VAL A 194 3.33 -11.04 9.46
CA VAL A 194 3.57 -11.67 8.16
C VAL A 194 3.21 -13.15 8.14
N THR A 195 2.79 -13.62 6.96
CA THR A 195 2.50 -15.04 6.74
C THR A 195 3.81 -15.84 6.70
N ARG A 196 3.76 -17.07 7.22
CA ARG A 196 4.93 -17.94 7.43
C ARG A 196 4.88 -19.26 6.65
N ASP A 197 4.06 -19.32 5.61
CA ASP A 197 4.09 -20.42 4.66
C ASP A 197 5.40 -20.41 3.85
N GLU A 198 5.70 -21.51 3.16
CA GLU A 198 6.96 -21.67 2.43
C GLU A 198 7.17 -20.63 1.32
N GLU A 199 6.11 -20.19 0.66
CA GLU A 199 6.19 -19.24 -0.46
C GLU A 199 6.51 -17.84 0.07
N SER A 200 5.78 -17.37 1.08
CA SER A 200 6.06 -16.11 1.77
C SER A 200 7.48 -16.07 2.33
N GLN A 201 7.96 -17.18 2.90
CA GLN A 201 9.32 -17.26 3.46
C GLN A 201 10.40 -17.21 2.37
N ARG A 202 10.20 -17.90 1.24
CA ARG A 202 11.11 -17.81 0.08
C ARG A 202 11.15 -16.39 -0.48
N TRP A 203 10.00 -15.75 -0.60
CA TRP A 203 9.92 -14.36 -1.05
C TRP A 203 10.66 -13.42 -0.10
N MET A 204 10.47 -13.57 1.21
CA MET A 204 11.18 -12.75 2.21
C MET A 204 12.70 -12.98 2.16
N GLN A 205 13.17 -14.21 1.93
CA GLN A 205 14.60 -14.48 1.75
C GLN A 205 15.17 -13.73 0.53
N GLN A 206 14.44 -13.69 -0.58
CA GLN A 206 14.84 -12.93 -1.78
C GLN A 206 14.93 -11.42 -1.50
N VAL A 207 13.97 -10.87 -0.75
CA VAL A 207 14.00 -9.44 -0.35
C VAL A 207 15.20 -9.14 0.56
N LEU A 208 15.55 -10.08 1.43
CA LEU A 208 16.61 -9.91 2.43
C LEU A 208 18.03 -10.22 1.89
N ASP A 209 18.13 -10.78 0.69
CA ASP A 209 19.34 -11.32 0.08
C ASP A 209 19.97 -12.43 0.96
N LEU A 210 19.15 -13.42 1.34
CA LEU A 210 19.50 -14.55 2.22
C LEU A 210 19.40 -15.91 1.52
#